data_AF-A0AAU0NT10-F1
#
_entry.id   AF-A0AAU0NT10-F1
#
_cell.length_a   1.000
_cell.length_b   1.000
_cell.length_c   1.000
_cell.angle_alpha   90.00
_cell.angle_beta   90.00
_cell.angle_gamma   90.00
#
_symmetry.space_group_name_H-M   'P 1'
#
loop_
_entity.id
_entity.type
_entity.pdbx_description
1 polymer ?
#
loop_
_entity_poly.entity_id
_entity_poly.type
_entity_poly.pdbx_seq_one_letter_code
_entity_poly.pdbx_strand_id
1 'polypeptide(L)'
;MLDFKPCRVIQSYKIENNKASIIGFNHVVELNSVSTVLWKMSNGKNTVKDIITEILNIFDISDENKVYDDIKKLIDMLHNEGLLIKNWDPLYKDKIGILTRGN
;
A
#
# COMPACT_ATOMS: atom_id res chain seq x y z
N MET A 1 -14.25 -8.73 -2.71
CA MET A 1 -12.97 -9.46 -2.58
C MET A 1 -11.94 -8.47 -2.03
N LEU A 2 -11.74 -8.47 -0.71
CA LEU A 2 -10.84 -7.56 0.02
C LEU A 2 -9.55 -8.27 0.49
N ASP A 3 -9.36 -9.49 -0.02
CA ASP A 3 -8.37 -10.46 0.45
C ASP A 3 -6.99 -10.28 -0.23
N PHE A 4 -6.83 -9.20 -1.00
CA PHE A 4 -5.57 -8.87 -1.65
C PHE A 4 -4.58 -8.26 -0.66
N LYS A 5 -3.30 -8.60 -0.83
CA LYS A 5 -2.22 -8.23 0.10
C LYS A 5 -1.30 -7.21 -0.54
N PRO A 6 -1.47 -5.90 -0.29
CA PRO A 6 -0.60 -4.90 -0.89
C PRO A 6 0.82 -5.00 -0.33
N CYS A 7 1.81 -4.72 -1.17
CA CYS A 7 3.21 -4.73 -0.77
C CYS A 7 3.94 -3.52 -1.35
N ARG A 8 4.70 -2.85 -0.49
CA ARG A 8 5.58 -1.74 -0.88
C ARG A 8 6.73 -2.25 -1.75
N VAL A 9 6.99 -1.53 -2.84
CA VAL A 9 8.14 -1.78 -3.71
C VAL A 9 9.40 -1.11 -3.15
N ILE A 10 9.24 0.04 -2.52
CA ILE A 10 10.34 0.90 -2.06
C ILE A 10 10.45 0.89 -0.52
N GLN A 11 11.68 0.85 -0.01
CA GLN A 11 11.99 0.94 1.43
C GLN A 11 12.52 2.32 1.87
N SER A 12 12.75 3.22 0.91
CA SER A 12 13.17 4.61 1.14
C SER A 12 11.96 5.48 1.52
N TYR A 13 11.67 5.55 2.82
CA TYR A 13 10.65 6.44 3.36
C TYR A 13 11.04 6.91 4.77
N LYS A 14 10.48 8.04 5.18
CA LYS A 14 10.60 8.58 6.53
C LYS A 14 9.22 8.65 7.17
N ILE A 15 9.10 8.35 8.46
CA ILE A 15 7.87 8.55 9.22
C ILE A 15 8.17 9.49 10.38
N GLU A 16 7.51 10.63 10.42
CA GLU A 16 7.61 11.64 11.48
C GLU A 16 6.23 12.23 11.76
N ASN A 17 5.91 12.45 13.05
CA ASN A 17 4.63 13.05 13.47
C ASN A 17 3.40 12.40 12.81
N ASN A 18 3.40 11.06 12.73
CA ASN A 18 2.37 10.25 12.06
C ASN A 18 2.17 10.51 10.57
N LYS A 19 3.06 11.25 9.90
CA LYS A 19 3.06 11.40 8.45
C LYS A 19 4.21 10.59 7.86
N ALA A 20 4.02 10.07 6.66
CA ALA A 20 5.06 9.38 5.93
C ALA A 20 5.46 10.17 4.68
N SER A 21 6.76 10.30 4.45
CA SER A 21 7.33 10.84 3.22
C SER A 21 8.02 9.71 2.48
N ILE A 22 7.48 9.31 1.34
CA ILE A 22 8.04 8.27 0.48
C ILE A 22 8.93 8.95 -0.55
N ILE A 23 10.19 8.52 -0.60
CA ILE A 23 11.18 9.09 -1.53
C ILE A 23 11.12 8.25 -2.82
N GLY A 24 10.41 8.78 -3.81
CA GLY A 24 10.39 8.25 -5.17
C GLY A 24 11.61 8.71 -5.98
N PHE A 25 11.74 8.20 -7.21
CA PHE A 25 12.89 8.51 -8.06
C PHE A 25 12.94 10.00 -8.50
N ASN A 26 11.77 10.61 -8.75
CA ASN A 26 11.65 11.98 -9.27
C ASN A 26 10.88 12.93 -8.35
N HIS A 27 10.29 12.44 -7.26
CA HIS A 27 9.44 13.23 -6.38
C HIS A 27 9.32 12.58 -5.00
N VAL A 28 8.75 13.33 -4.05
CA VAL A 28 8.39 12.84 -2.72
C VAL A 28 6.88 12.76 -2.62
N VAL A 29 6.35 11.62 -2.21
CA VAL A 29 4.92 11.45 -1.90
C VAL A 29 4.72 11.61 -0.40
N GLU A 30 3.90 12.57 0.00
CA GLU A 30 3.53 12.79 1.39
C GLU A 30 2.20 12.10 1.72
N LEU A 31 2.21 11.34 2.80
CA LEU A 31 1.05 10.62 3.32
C LEU A 31 0.63 11.22 4.66
N ASN A 32 -0.69 11.38 4.82
CA ASN A 32 -1.29 11.77 6.10
C ASN A 32 -1.28 10.60 7.11
N SER A 33 -1.86 10.81 8.29
CA SER A 33 -1.92 9.81 9.36
C SER A 33 -2.62 8.52 8.96
N VAL A 34 -3.76 8.61 8.27
CA VAL A 34 -4.54 7.45 7.81
C VAL A 34 -3.75 6.67 6.76
N SER A 35 -3.26 7.37 5.74
CA SER A 35 -2.47 6.79 4.65
C SER A 35 -1.16 6.17 5.15
N THR A 36 -0.60 6.67 6.25
CA THR A 36 0.60 6.12 6.89
C THR A 36 0.35 4.73 7.48
N VAL A 37 -0.84 4.46 8.02
CA VAL A 37 -1.22 3.11 8.50
C VAL A 37 -1.23 2.13 7.33
N LEU A 38 -1.87 2.50 6.23
CA LEU A 38 -1.86 1.70 5.00
C LEU A 38 -0.43 1.42 4.54
N TRP A 39 0.43 2.44 4.50
CA TRP A 39 1.83 2.28 4.11
C TRP A 39 2.56 1.27 5.01
N LYS A 40 2.47 1.42 6.34
CA LYS A 40 3.12 0.51 7.30
C LYS A 40 2.66 -0.94 7.13
N MET A 41 1.37 -1.16 6.90
CA MET A 41 0.78 -2.49 6.80
C MET A 41 0.91 -3.12 5.40
N SER A 42 1.24 -2.35 4.37
CA SER A 42 1.47 -2.83 3.00
C SER A 42 2.81 -3.57 2.87
N ASN A 43 2.88 -4.76 3.45
CA ASN A 43 4.10 -5.58 3.52
C ASN A 43 3.91 -6.99 2.92
N GLY A 44 2.82 -7.20 2.17
CA GLY A 44 2.46 -8.49 1.57
C GLY A 44 1.93 -9.54 2.56
N LYS A 45 1.78 -9.20 3.85
CA LYS A 45 1.21 -10.10 4.87
C LYS A 45 -0.24 -9.77 5.21
N ASN A 46 -0.56 -8.48 5.32
CA ASN A 46 -1.88 -7.99 5.66
C ASN A 46 -2.76 -7.86 4.41
N THR A 47 -4.03 -8.22 4.53
CA THR A 47 -5.05 -7.95 3.50
C THR A 47 -5.53 -6.51 3.59
N VAL A 48 -6.19 -6.01 2.55
CA VAL A 48 -6.82 -4.69 2.62
C VAL A 48 -7.95 -4.64 3.64
N LYS A 49 -8.64 -5.76 3.88
CA LYS A 49 -9.59 -5.86 5.00
C LYS A 49 -8.93 -5.58 6.35
N ASP A 50 -7.76 -6.18 6.61
CA ASP A 50 -7.02 -5.98 7.86
C ASP A 50 -6.58 -4.53 8.02
N ILE A 51 -6.13 -3.91 6.92
CA ILE A 51 -5.72 -2.50 6.87
C ILE A 51 -6.88 -1.56 7.18
N ILE A 52 -8.05 -1.78 6.55
CA ILE A 52 -9.24 -0.96 6.79
C ILE A 52 -9.68 -1.11 8.25
N THR A 53 -9.71 -2.34 8.76
CA THR A 53 -10.08 -2.61 10.16
C THR A 53 -9.17 -1.85 11.13
N GLU A 54 -7.86 -1.87 10.90
CA GLU A 54 -6.90 -1.14 11.72
C GLU A 54 -7.12 0.38 11.66
N ILE A 55 -7.42 0.93 10.48
CA ILE A 55 -7.72 2.35 10.30
C ILE A 55 -8.99 2.75 11.05
N LEU A 56 -10.06 1.97 10.94
CA LEU A 56 -11.32 2.24 11.65
C LEU A 56 -11.08 2.23 13.17
N ASN A 57 -10.28 1.29 13.67
CA ASN A 57 -9.95 1.17 15.09
C ASN A 57 -9.08 2.33 15.60
N ILE A 58 -8.06 2.76 14.84
CA ILE A 58 -7.14 3.82 15.28
C ILE A 58 -7.82 5.20 15.28
N PHE A 59 -8.68 5.46 14.29
CA PHE A 59 -9.24 6.80 14.06
C PHE A 59 -10.70 6.96 14.49
N ASP A 60 -11.31 5.93 15.09
CA ASP A 60 -12.72 5.92 15.55
C ASP A 60 -13.70 6.41 14.46
N ILE A 61 -13.52 5.87 13.24
CA ILE A 61 -14.33 6.24 12.06
C ILE A 61 -15.48 5.22 11.93
N SER A 62 -16.71 5.72 11.82
CA SER A 62 -17.90 4.89 11.67
C SER A 62 -18.32 4.60 10.22
N ASP A 63 -17.85 5.39 9.26
CA ASP A 63 -18.16 5.23 7.83
C ASP A 63 -17.15 4.34 7.12
N GLU A 64 -17.36 3.02 7.25
CA GLU A 64 -16.52 1.99 6.61
C GLU A 64 -16.48 2.11 5.09
N ASN A 65 -17.60 2.45 4.45
CA ASN A 65 -17.70 2.53 2.99
C ASN A 65 -16.82 3.66 2.44
N LYS A 66 -16.83 4.81 3.11
CA LYS A 66 -15.95 5.94 2.72
C LYS A 66 -14.48 5.59 2.90
N VAL A 67 -14.11 4.95 4.01
CA VAL A 67 -12.72 4.52 4.25
C VAL A 67 -12.28 3.52 3.19
N TYR A 68 -13.15 2.58 2.82
CA TYR A 68 -12.88 1.63 1.74
C TYR A 68 -12.57 2.35 0.41
N ASP A 69 -13.41 3.29 -0.01
CA ASP A 69 -13.24 4.00 -1.27
C ASP A 69 -11.96 4.85 -1.30
N ASP A 70 -11.65 5.54 -0.20
CA ASP A 70 -10.44 6.34 -0.06
C ASP A 70 -9.18 5.47 -0.08
N ILE A 71 -9.22 4.31 0.60
CA ILE A 71 -8.11 3.35 0.62
C ILE A 71 -7.88 2.73 -0.75
N LYS A 72 -8.96 2.40 -1.47
CA LYS A 72 -8.84 1.87 -2.84
C LYS A 72 -8.20 2.89 -3.78
N LYS A 73 -8.65 4.16 -3.74
CA LYS A 73 -8.05 5.25 -4.53
C LYS A 73 -6.57 5.45 -4.20
N LEU A 74 -6.21 5.39 -2.93
CA LEU A 74 -4.82 5.51 -2.48
C LEU A 74 -3.95 4.36 -3.00
N ILE A 75 -4.44 3.13 -2.94
CA ILE A 75 -3.74 1.95 -3.48
C ILE A 75 -3.54 2.10 -4.99
N ASP A 76 -4.56 2.55 -5.71
CA ASP A 76 -4.48 2.78 -7.15
C ASP A 76 -3.45 3.86 -7.50
N MET A 77 -3.44 4.98 -6.76
CA MET A 77 -2.44 6.04 -6.91
C MET A 77 -1.02 5.52 -6.66
N LEU A 78 -0.77 4.89 -5.52
CA LEU A 78 0.55 4.37 -5.16
C LEU A 78 1.04 3.29 -6.13
N HIS A 79 0.12 2.49 -6.69
CA HIS A 79 0.46 1.52 -7.72
C HIS A 79 0.86 2.18 -9.04
N ASN A 80 0.11 3.19 -9.48
CA ASN A 80 0.41 3.91 -10.72
C ASN A 80 1.74 4.68 -10.63
N GLU A 81 2.12 5.14 -9.43
CA GLU A 81 3.43 5.74 -9.14
C GLU A 81 4.57 4.70 -9.02
N GLY A 82 4.27 3.40 -9.16
CA GLY A 82 5.27 2.33 -9.04
C GLY A 82 5.76 2.07 -7.61
N LEU A 83 5.07 2.61 -6.59
CA LEU A 83 5.46 2.52 -5.18
C LEU A 83 4.88 1.28 -4.49
N LEU A 84 3.80 0.71 -5.04
CA LEU A 84 3.01 -0.36 -4.42
C LEU A 84 2.57 -1.42 -5.43
N ILE A 85 2.66 -2.69 -5.04
CA ILE A 85 2.03 -3.82 -5.75
C ILE A 85 0.68 -4.07 -5.07
N LYS A 86 -0.43 -4.00 -5.84
CA LYS A 86 -1.80 -4.12 -5.30
C LYS A 86 -2.07 -5.46 -4.62
N ASN A 87 -1.65 -6.55 -5.27
CA ASN A 87 -1.81 -7.90 -4.75
C ASN A 87 -0.49 -8.66 -4.87
N TRP A 88 0.29 -8.64 -3.80
CA TRP A 88 1.55 -9.36 -3.71
C TRP A 88 1.28 -10.85 -3.50
N ASP A 89 1.74 -11.63 -4.46
CA ASP A 89 1.82 -13.07 -4.34
C ASP A 89 3.32 -13.45 -4.35
N PRO A 90 3.85 -14.12 -3.32
CA PRO A 90 5.25 -14.51 -3.28
C PRO A 90 5.67 -15.39 -4.47
N LEU A 91 4.73 -16.12 -5.10
CA LEU A 91 4.98 -16.93 -6.30
C LEU A 91 4.98 -16.10 -7.60
N TYR A 92 4.57 -14.83 -7.58
CA TYR A 92 4.67 -13.95 -8.75
C TYR A 92 6.11 -13.50 -9.04
N LYS A 93 7.01 -13.55 -8.05
CA LYS A 93 8.42 -13.16 -8.22
C LYS A 93 9.15 -14.07 -9.21
N ASP A 94 8.81 -15.36 -9.22
CA ASP A 94 9.38 -16.35 -10.14
C ASP A 94 8.78 -16.25 -11.56
N LYS A 95 7.55 -15.76 -11.71
CA LYS A 95 6.91 -15.59 -13.02
C LYS A 95 7.50 -14.42 -13.82
N ILE A 96 7.94 -13.35 -13.16
CA ILE A 96 8.60 -12.22 -13.83
C ILE A 96 10.02 -12.60 -14.30
N GLY A 97 10.73 -13.46 -13.56
CA GLY A 97 12.05 -13.98 -13.96
C GLY A 97 12.03 -14.88 -15.19
N ILE A 98 10.87 -15.41 -15.58
CA ILE A 98 10.68 -16.23 -16.78
C ILE A 98 10.39 -15.35 -18.02
N LEU A 99 9.68 -14.23 -17.86
CA LEU A 99 9.34 -13.35 -18.99
C LEU A 99 10.50 -12.47 -19.48
N THR A 100 11.58 -12.33 -18.72
CA THR A 100 12.79 -11.60 -19.14
C THR A 100 13.92 -12.50 -19.65
N ARG A 101 13.71 -13.82 -19.68
CA ARG A 101 14.66 -14.81 -20.25
C ARG A 101 14.22 -15.36 -21.61
N GLY A 102 13.38 -14.63 -22.32
CA GLY A 102 13.00 -14.92 -23.70
C GLY A 102 13.15 -13.69 -24.56
N ASN A 103 14.38 -13.40 -24.98
CA ASN A 103 14.78 -12.76 -26.25
C ASN A 103 16.30 -12.82 -26.37
#